data_AF-A0A151INU5-F1
#
_entry.id   AF-A0A151INU5-F1
#
_cell.length_a   1.000
_cell.length_b   1.000
_cell.length_c   1.000
_cell.angle_alpha   90.00
_cell.angle_beta   90.00
_cell.angle_gamma   90.00
#
_symmetry.space_group_name_H-M   'P 1'
#
loop_
_entity.id
_entity.type
_entity.pdbx_description
1 polymer ?
#
loop_
_entity_poly.entity_id
_entity_poly.type
_entity_poly.pdbx_seq_one_letter_code
_entity_poly.pdbx_strand_id
1 'polypeptide(L)' 'MPSCSIRSCHNNSHNTKNKEISYLCFPKDEALIEKWKVLCKENVNPKIARVCSQHFHPI' A
#
# COMPACT_ATOMS: atom_id res chain seq x y z
N MET A 1 -10.40 -4.95 6.43
CA MET A 1 -10.40 -5.23 4.97
C MET A 1 -9.33 -4.36 4.33
N PRO A 2 -8.30 -4.92 3.66
CA PRO A 2 -7.14 -4.14 3.24
C PRO A 2 -7.50 -3.11 2.17
N SER A 3 -6.99 -1.90 2.34
CA SER A 3 -7.08 -0.82 1.37
C SER A 3 -5.69 -0.24 1.11
N CYS A 4 -5.47 0.24 -0.11
CA CYS A 4 -4.22 0.85 -0.47
C CYS A 4 -4.03 2.16 0.31
N SER A 5 -2.86 2.30 0.91
CA SER A 5 -2.50 3.46 1.73
C SER A 5 -1.97 4.64 0.91
N ILE A 6 -1.69 4.45 -0.39
CA ILE A 6 -1.27 5.51 -1.31
C ILE A 6 -2.40 6.53 -1.47
N ARG A 7 -2.06 7.82 -1.37
CA ARG A 7 -3.05 8.92 -1.36
C ARG A 7 -3.92 8.95 -2.62
N SER A 8 -3.33 8.71 -3.78
CA SER A 8 -4.02 8.71 -5.08
C SER A 8 -4.67 7.37 -5.44
N CYS A 9 -4.61 6.37 -4.56
CA CYS A 9 -5.10 5.03 -4.84
C CYS A 9 -6.36 4.70 -4.04
N HIS A 10 -7.38 4.22 -4.75
CA HIS A 10 -8.65 3.78 -4.17
C HIS A 10 -8.81 2.25 -4.19
N ASN A 11 -7.76 1.51 -4.57
CA ASN A 11 -7.78 0.05 -4.56
C ASN A 11 -8.02 -0.47 -3.14
N ASN A 12 -9.00 -1.35 -3.01
CA ASN A 12 -9.36 -2.06 -1.79
C ASN A 12 -9.84 -3.47 -2.15
N SER A 13 -9.85 -4.39 -1.20
CA SER A 13 -10.19 -5.78 -1.53
C SER A 13 -11.61 -5.98 -2.07
N HIS A 14 -12.52 -5.00 -1.93
CA HIS A 14 -13.83 -5.07 -2.55
C HIS A 14 -13.75 -4.78 -4.06
N ASN A 15 -13.06 -3.71 -4.48
CA ASN A 15 -12.95 -3.34 -5.89
C ASN A 15 -11.85 -4.08 -6.67
N THR A 16 -10.91 -4.73 -5.97
CA THR A 16 -9.87 -5.57 -6.59
C THR A 16 -10.15 -7.06 -6.48
N LYS A 17 -11.34 -7.49 -6.05
CA LYS A 17 -11.67 -8.91 -5.84
C LYS A 17 -11.41 -9.80 -7.07
N ASN A 18 -11.66 -9.25 -8.26
CA ASN A 18 -11.47 -9.96 -9.54
C ASN A 18 -10.22 -9.46 -10.30
N LYS A 19 -9.31 -8.74 -9.63
CA LYS A 19 -8.06 -8.26 -10.20
C LYS A 19 -6.91 -9.02 -9.56
N GLU A 20 -5.85 -9.25 -10.33
CA GLU A 20 -4.60 -9.83 -9.83
C GLU A 20 -3.79 -8.80 -9.02
N ILE A 21 -4.39 -8.29 -7.95
CA ILE A 21 -3.78 -7.28 -7.07
C ILE A 21 -3.56 -7.85 -5.68
N SER A 22 -2.30 -8.03 -5.35
CA SER A 22 -1.83 -8.31 -3.99
C SER A 22 -1.64 -7.02 -3.18
N TYR A 23 -1.79 -7.11 -1.85
CA TYR A 23 -1.57 -6.01 -0.91
C TYR A 23 -0.34 -6.28 -0.05
N LEU A 24 0.71 -5.51 -0.28
CA LEU A 24 2.02 -5.69 0.34
C LEU A 24 2.12 -4.90 1.65
N CYS A 25 2.78 -5.49 2.64
CA CYS A 25 3.13 -4.82 3.88
C CYS A 25 4.18 -3.74 3.65
N PHE A 26 4.25 -2.78 4.57
CA PHE A 26 5.40 -1.89 4.62
C PHE A 26 6.68 -2.70 4.92
N PRO A 27 7.84 -2.26 4.39
CA PRO A 27 9.13 -2.85 4.72
C PRO A 27 9.44 -2.70 6.22
N LYS A 28 10.39 -3.49 6.72
CA LYS A 28 10.89 -3.39 8.10
C LYS A 28 11.89 -2.26 8.30
N ASP A 29 12.49 -1.79 7.22
CA ASP A 29 13.48 -0.73 7.22
C ASP A 29 12.81 0.63 7.44
N GLU A 30 13.28 1.36 8.46
CA GLU A 30 12.68 2.64 8.87
C GLU A 30 12.84 3.72 7.80
N ALA A 31 13.98 3.78 7.12
CA ALA A 31 14.22 4.77 6.06
C ALA A 31 13.30 4.54 4.85
N LEU A 32 13.01 3.28 4.50
CA LEU A 32 12.03 2.96 3.47
C LEU A 32 10.60 3.28 3.93
N ILE A 33 10.26 3.05 5.20
CA ILE A 33 8.94 3.42 5.75
C ILE A 33 8.72 4.93 5.60
N GLU A 34 9.71 5.76 5.92
CA GLU A 34 9.60 7.22 5.78
C GLU A 34 9.37 7.64 4.32
N LYS A 35 10.12 7.05 3.38
CA LYS A 35 9.90 7.28 1.94
C LYS A 35 8.48 6.93 1.50
N TRP A 36 7.94 5.81 1.99
CA TRP A 36 6.58 5.38 1.66
C TRP A 36 5.53 6.28 2.28
N LYS A 37 5.74 6.76 3.51
CA LYS A 37 4.80 7.66 4.21
C LYS A 37 4.53 8.93 3.41
N VAL A 38 5.54 9.46 2.71
CA VAL A 38 5.39 10.65 1.84
C VAL A 38 4.37 10.44 0.71
N LEU A 39 4.24 9.21 0.20
CA LEU A 39 3.30 8.86 -0.87
C LEU A 39 1.92 8.43 -0.35
N CYS A 40 1.84 8.16 0.95
CA CYS A 40 0.65 7.64 1.60
C CYS A 40 -0.31 8.74 2.06
N LYS A 41 -1.50 8.32 2.49
CA LYS A 41 -2.46 9.16 3.22
C LYS A 41 -1.85 9.61 4.55
N GLU A 42 -2.39 10.68 5.11
CA GLU A 42 -1.97 11.18 6.42
C GLU A 42 -2.26 10.15 7.53
N ASN A 43 -1.44 10.13 8.59
CA ASN A 43 -1.59 9.24 9.76
C ASN A 43 -1.62 7.73 9.47
N VAL A 44 -0.96 7.30 8.38
CA VAL A 44 -0.86 5.87 8.05
C VAL A 44 0.05 5.14 9.04
N ASN A 45 -0.51 4.10 9.67
CA ASN A 45 0.22 3.23 10.59
C ASN A 45 0.94 2.10 9.80
N PRO A 46 2.28 2.13 9.68
CA PRO A 46 3.03 1.17 8.86
C PRO A 46 2.87 -0.29 9.28
N LYS A 47 2.47 -0.57 10.53
CA LYS A 47 2.24 -1.95 11.01
C LYS A 47 1.06 -2.63 10.30
N ILE A 48 0.00 -1.87 10.06
CA ILE A 48 -1.25 -2.37 9.47
C ILE A 48 -1.45 -1.93 8.03
N ALA A 49 -0.78 -0.85 7.62
CA ALA A 49 -0.89 -0.27 6.31
C ALA A 49 -0.44 -1.23 5.21
N ARG A 50 -1.04 -1.08 4.04
CA ARG A 50 -0.79 -1.90 2.87
C ARG A 50 -0.73 -1.06 1.61
N VAL A 51 0.15 -1.43 0.69
CA VAL A 51 0.23 -0.83 -0.65
C VAL A 51 -0.09 -1.91 -1.68
N CYS A 52 -0.91 -1.56 -2.68
CA CYS A 52 -1.28 -2.53 -3.70
C CYS A 52 -0.14 -2.74 -4.70
N SER A 53 -0.02 -3.97 -5.19
CA SER A 53 1.05 -4.43 -6.11
C SER A 53 1.17 -3.59 -7.39
N GLN A 54 0.10 -2.91 -7.82
CA GLN A 54 0.11 -2.01 -8.99
C GLN A 54 1.11 -0.84 -8.87
N HIS A 55 1.55 -0.49 -7.66
CA HIS A 55 2.55 0.56 -7.45
C HIS A 55 4.00 0.05 -7.55
N PHE A 56 4.18 -1.24 -7.79
CA PHE A 56 5.49 -1.86 -7.96
C PHE A 56 5.57 -2.38 -9.39
N HIS A 57 6.69 -2.13 -10.04
CA HIS A 57 6.95 -2.77 -11.33
C HIS A 57 7.14 -4.27 -11.10
N PRO A 58 6.60 -5.12 -11.98
CA PRO A 58 6.96 -6.54 -11.97
C PRO A 58 8.47 -6.65 -12.15
N ILE A 59 9.08 -7.45 -11.29
CA ILE A 59 10.50 -7.83 -11.35
C ILE A 59 10.62 -8.96 -12.35
#